data_AF-A0A640SHC8-F1
#
_entry.id   AF-A0A640SHC8-F1
#
_cell.length_a   1.000
_cell.length_b   1.000
_cell.length_c   1.000
_cell.angle_alpha   90.00
_cell.angle_beta   90.00
_cell.angle_gamma   90.00
#
_symmetry.space_group_name_H-M   'P 1'
#
loop_
_entity.id
_entity.type
_entity.pdbx_description
1 polymer ?
#
loop_
_entity_poly.entity_id
_entity_poly.type
_entity_poly.pdbx_seq_one_letter_code
_entity_poly.pdbx_strand_id
1 'polypeptide(L)' 'MACNCGGGARPTVIIYQLNLPDGTVRQYYTWQEADAANKRVGGIGTILVINQ' A
#
# COMPACT_ATOMS: atom_id res chain seq x y z
N MET A 1 -37.56 7.69 -4.44
CA MET A 1 -37.04 6.83 -3.36
C MET A 1 -35.57 7.15 -3.16
N ALA A 2 -35.13 7.31 -1.91
CA ALA A 2 -33.73 7.59 -1.60
C ALA A 2 -32.88 6.32 -1.82
N CYS A 3 -31.82 6.43 -2.63
CA CYS A 3 -30.80 5.39 -2.73
C CYS A 3 -30.17 5.19 -1.35
N ASN A 4 -30.51 4.09 -0.68
CA ASN A 4 -29.64 3.47 0.32
C ASN A 4 -28.38 2.97 -0.41
N CYS A 5 -27.53 3.88 -0.87
CA CYS A 5 -26.11 3.59 -1.05
C CYS A 5 -25.57 3.47 0.36
N GLY A 6 -25.74 2.28 0.93
CA GLY A 6 -25.35 1.95 2.29
C GLY A 6 -23.96 2.51 2.55
N GLY A 7 -23.88 3.36 3.57
CA GLY A 7 -22.63 3.74 4.23
C GLY A 7 -22.02 2.51 4.90
N GLY A 8 -21.70 1.49 4.11
CA GLY A 8 -20.79 0.43 4.51
C GLY A 8 -19.41 1.03 4.51
N ALA A 9 -18.73 0.94 5.64
CA ALA A 9 -17.34 1.32 5.80
C ALA A 9 -16.57 1.03 4.50
N ARG A 10 -15.94 2.07 3.93
CA ARG A 10 -14.98 1.88 2.84
C ARG A 10 -14.08 0.73 3.28
N PRO A 11 -13.96 -0.35 2.49
CA PRO A 11 -13.19 -1.50 2.92
C PRO A 11 -11.81 -0.96 3.28
N THR A 12 -11.37 -1.17 4.53
CA THR A 12 -10.08 -0.65 4.98
C THR A 12 -9.01 -1.29 4.11
N VAL A 13 -8.51 -0.55 3.13
CA VAL A 13 -7.53 -1.11 2.18
C VAL A 13 -6.18 -0.99 2.84
N ILE A 14 -5.57 -2.14 3.13
CA ILE A 14 -4.19 -2.20 3.60
C ILE A 14 -3.30 -2.07 2.36
N ILE A 15 -2.63 -0.93 2.24
CA ILE A 15 -1.65 -0.66 1.19
C ILE A 15 -0.26 -0.68 1.81
N TYR A 16 0.63 -1.45 1.21
CA TYR A 16 2.04 -1.50 1.55
C TYR A 16 2.80 -0.56 0.61
N GLN A 17 3.24 0.58 1.12
CA GLN A 17 3.97 1.57 0.35
C GLN A 17 5.47 1.40 0.56
N LEU A 18 6.19 1.06 -0.50
CA LEU A 18 7.65 1.07 -0.56
C LEU A 18 8.15 2.46 -0.94
N ASN A 19 8.80 3.14 0.01
CA ASN A 19 9.52 4.38 -0.21
C ASN A 19 11.00 4.08 -0.44
N LEU A 20 11.50 4.48 -1.59
CA LEU A 20 12.90 4.35 -1.96
C LEU A 20 13.66 5.66 -1.70
N PRO A 21 14.96 5.58 -1.38
CA PRO A 21 15.77 6.77 -1.05
C PRO A 21 16.04 7.69 -2.25
N ASP A 22 15.78 7.22 -3.47
CA ASP A 22 15.78 8.02 -4.70
C ASP A 22 14.51 8.91 -4.83
N GLY A 23 13.57 8.80 -3.89
CA GLY A 23 12.27 9.49 -3.93
C GLY A 23 11.19 8.70 -4.68
N THR A 24 11.51 7.52 -5.22
CA THR A 24 10.52 6.66 -5.86
C THR A 24 9.59 6.05 -4.81
N VAL A 25 8.29 6.21 -5.02
CA VAL A 25 7.26 5.61 -4.16
C VAL A 25 6.49 4.56 -4.97
N ARG A 26 6.32 3.37 -4.40
CA ARG A 26 5.54 2.28 -5.00
C ARG A 26 4.54 1.73 -4.00
N GLN A 27 3.33 1.48 -4.45
CA GLN A 27 2.25 0.96 -3.61
C GLN A 27 1.90 -0.46 -4.03
N TYR A 28 1.73 -1.32 -3.04
CA TYR A 28 1.42 -2.74 -3.20
C TYR A 28 0.24 -3.12 -2.32
N TYR A 29 -0.57 -4.07 -2.78
CA TYR A 29 -1.68 -4.58 -1.97
C TYR A 29 -1.25 -5.68 -1.01
N THR A 30 -0.03 -6.21 -1.18
CA THR A 30 0.51 -7.28 -0.33
C THR A 30 1.91 -6.95 0.19
N TRP A 31 2.19 -7.40 1.42
CA TRP A 31 3.51 -7.25 2.03
C TRP A 31 4.61 -7.97 1.23
N GLN A 32 4.28 -9.14 0.67
CA GLN A 32 5.23 -9.95 -0.10
C GLN A 32 5.70 -9.23 -1.37
N GLU A 33 4.79 -8.54 -2.06
CA GLU A 33 5.17 -7.74 -3.23
C GLU A 33 6.04 -6.55 -2.85
N ALA A 34 5.73 -5.88 -1.75
CA ALA A 34 6.55 -4.76 -1.25
C ALA A 34 7.94 -5.21 -0.81
N ASP A 35 8.06 -6.35 -0.11
CA ASP A 35 9.33 -6.96 0.30
C ASP A 35 10.16 -7.43 -0.91
N ALA A 36 9.53 -8.13 -1.86
CA ALA A 36 10.20 -8.56 -3.08
C ALA A 36 10.70 -7.37 -3.89
N ALA A 37 9.92 -6.29 -3.98
CA ALA A 37 10.33 -5.06 -4.63
C ALA A 37 11.48 -4.38 -3.89
N ASN A 38 11.45 -4.36 -2.56
CA ASN A 38 12.54 -3.82 -1.74
C ASN A 38 13.84 -4.61 -1.95
N LYS A 39 13.77 -5.95 -1.97
CA LYS A 39 14.92 -6.82 -2.25
C LYS A 39 15.52 -6.59 -3.65
N ARG A 40 14.68 -6.36 -4.67
CA ARG A 40 15.13 -6.07 -6.05
C ARG A 40 15.96 -4.79 -6.16
N VAL A 41 15.75 -3.83 -5.26
CA VAL A 41 16.49 -2.56 -5.22
C VAL A 41 17.57 -2.54 -4.14
N GLY A 42 17.95 -3.71 -3.62
CA GLY A 42 19.05 -3.85 -2.64
C GLY A 42 18.63 -3.71 -1.18
N GLY A 43 17.33 -3.69 -0.87
CA GLY A 43 16.82 -3.64 0.51
C GLY A 43 16.97 -2.27 1.18
N ILE A 44 17.25 -1.22 0.41
CA ILE A 44 17.47 0.15 0.90
C ILE A 44 16.16 0.95 1.10
N GLY A 45 15.03 0.37 0.68
CA GLY A 45 13.71 0.99 0.78
C GLY A 45 13.04 0.73 2.13
N THR A 46 12.13 1.62 2.48
CA THR A 46 11.28 1.51 3.68
C THR A 46 9.87 1.12 3.27
N ILE A 47 9.32 0.07 3.88
CA ILE A 47 7.93 -0.37 3.64
C ILE A 47 7.05 0.20 4.74
N LEU A 48 6.06 1.00 4.36
CA LEU A 48 5.05 1.60 5.22
C LEU A 48 3.72 0.88 5.02
N VAL A 49 2.99 0.61 6.10
CA VAL A 49 1.65 0.06 6.04
C VAL A 49 0.66 1.21 6.20
N ILE A 50 -0.17 1.42 5.17
CA ILE A 50 -1.17 2.47 5.11
C ILE A 50 -2.53 1.80 5.17
N ASN A 51 -3.31 2.10 6.20
CA ASN A 51 -4.71 1.70 6.32
C ASN A 51 -5.57 2.88 5.87
N GLN A 52 -6.27 2.75 4.74
CA GLN A 52 -7.15 3.78 4.18
C GLN A 52 -8.63 3.53 4.48
#